data_AF-A0A958TLW0-F1
#
_entry.id   AF-A0A958TLW0-F1
#
_cell.length_a   1.000
_cell.length_b   1.000
_cell.length_c   1.000
_cell.angle_alpha   90.00
_cell.angle_beta   90.00
_cell.angle_gamma   90.00
#
_symmetry.space_group_name_H-M   'P 1'
#
loop_
_entity.id
_entity.type
_entity.pdbx_description
1 polymer ?
#
loop_
_entity_poly.entity_id
_entity_poly.type
_entity_poly.pdbx_seq_one_letter_code
_entity_poly.pdbx_strand_id
1 'polypeptide(L)'
;MKKTITLFAMLFCVFTTTILAQNQPLQTKVPLKRVSYGSNVGAPLSAKEQMQLEEVYGDKLNEYVLSKPQRLKDIKHLLRNRIEYKRIPNPHDQKPCPLLSEIPLFNNYVPDLKRDPVFNPQTFNPLKYQFNFYARGTYMYRVDNTDYFIIIKSQHQNF
;
A
#
# COMPACT_ATOMS: atom_id res chain seq x y z
N MET A 1 -50.60 -47.32 -52.95
CA MET A 1 -51.63 -46.54 -52.21
C MET A 1 -50.96 -46.03 -50.93
N LYS A 2 -50.74 -44.71 -50.79
CA LYS A 2 -51.59 -43.72 -50.07
C LYS A 2 -51.67 -43.93 -48.54
N LYS A 3 -51.05 -42.99 -47.79
CA LYS A 3 -51.49 -42.42 -46.48
C LYS A 3 -51.41 -43.39 -45.26
N THR A 4 -51.22 -43.04 -43.98
CA THR A 4 -50.90 -41.81 -43.17
C THR A 4 -50.50 -42.33 -41.74
N ILE A 5 -50.07 -41.59 -40.69
CA ILE A 5 -50.00 -40.15 -40.36
C ILE A 5 -48.82 -39.86 -39.37
N THR A 6 -48.56 -38.58 -39.07
CA THR A 6 -47.54 -38.04 -38.14
C THR A 6 -47.99 -38.04 -36.66
N LEU A 7 -47.08 -38.30 -35.69
CA LEU A 7 -47.04 -37.81 -34.28
C LEU A 7 -45.83 -38.48 -33.58
N PHE A 8 -45.02 -37.90 -32.69
CA PHE A 8 -44.98 -36.59 -32.03
C PHE A 8 -43.53 -36.04 -32.10
N ALA A 9 -43.33 -34.77 -32.42
CA ALA A 9 -42.05 -34.08 -32.25
C ALA A 9 -41.94 -33.48 -30.83
N MET A 10 -40.80 -32.87 -30.51
CA MET A 10 -40.65 -31.92 -29.39
C MET A 10 -40.54 -32.52 -27.97
N LEU A 11 -39.36 -33.05 -27.65
CA LEU A 11 -38.79 -32.91 -26.30
C LEU A 11 -37.48 -32.10 -26.35
N PHE A 12 -37.57 -30.90 -26.93
CA PHE A 12 -36.51 -29.90 -26.93
C PHE A 12 -36.55 -29.12 -25.60
N CYS A 13 -36.38 -29.82 -24.47
CA CYS A 13 -36.34 -29.20 -23.15
C CYS A 13 -34.94 -28.65 -22.87
N VAL A 14 -34.76 -27.43 -23.36
CA VAL A 14 -33.65 -26.50 -23.12
C VAL A 14 -33.38 -26.37 -21.61
N PHE A 15 -32.47 -27.19 -21.07
CA PHE A 15 -31.85 -26.92 -19.76
C PHE A 15 -30.73 -25.89 -19.92
N THR A 16 -31.11 -24.68 -20.34
CA THR A 16 -30.30 -23.48 -20.04
C THR A 16 -30.42 -23.20 -18.55
N THR A 17 -29.63 -23.92 -17.75
CA THR A 17 -29.35 -23.49 -16.38
C THR A 17 -28.69 -22.13 -16.48
N THR A 18 -29.43 -21.12 -16.04
CA THR A 18 -29.03 -19.72 -16.12
C THR A 18 -27.64 -19.54 -15.51
N ILE A 19 -26.73 -18.97 -16.29
CA ILE A 19 -25.57 -18.30 -15.71
C ILE A 19 -26.14 -17.13 -14.93
N LEU A 20 -26.38 -17.34 -13.64
CA LEU A 20 -26.54 -16.26 -12.68
C LEU A 20 -25.21 -15.55 -12.60
N ALA A 21 -24.98 -14.64 -13.54
CA ALA A 21 -23.94 -13.64 -13.44
C ALA A 21 -24.20 -12.90 -12.13
N GLN A 22 -23.43 -13.25 -11.10
CA GLN A 22 -23.44 -12.54 -9.84
C GLN A 22 -22.85 -11.16 -10.11
N ASN A 23 -23.73 -10.25 -10.51
CA ASN A 23 -23.51 -8.82 -10.38
C ASN A 23 -23.35 -8.54 -8.89
N GLN A 24 -22.14 -8.74 -8.37
CA GLN A 24 -21.72 -8.06 -7.16
C GLN A 24 -22.04 -6.59 -7.42
N PRO A 25 -22.90 -5.94 -6.61
CA PRO A 25 -23.21 -4.54 -6.81
C PRO A 25 -21.87 -3.84 -6.82
N LEU A 26 -21.58 -3.13 -7.91
CA LEU A 26 -20.30 -2.46 -8.11
C LEU A 26 -20.12 -1.53 -6.91
N GLN A 27 -19.34 -1.94 -5.91
CA GLN A 27 -19.11 -1.12 -4.73
C GLN A 27 -18.50 0.16 -5.27
N THR A 28 -19.30 1.23 -5.27
CA THR A 28 -18.95 2.51 -5.87
C THR A 28 -17.86 3.11 -5.00
N LYS A 29 -16.61 2.70 -5.29
CA LYS A 29 -15.41 3.07 -4.56
C LYS A 29 -15.35 4.58 -4.58
N VAL A 30 -15.77 5.21 -3.47
CA VAL A 30 -15.86 6.66 -3.30
C VAL A 30 -14.61 7.30 -3.90
N PRO A 31 -14.73 8.31 -4.79
CA PRO A 31 -13.59 8.89 -5.46
C PRO A 31 -12.56 9.38 -4.42
N LEU A 32 -11.29 9.10 -4.69
CA LEU A 32 -10.21 9.52 -3.80
C LEU A 32 -10.06 11.04 -3.87
N LYS A 33 -10.00 11.70 -2.72
CA LYS A 33 -9.72 13.13 -2.63
C LYS A 33 -8.35 13.42 -3.25
N ARG A 34 -8.17 14.60 -3.86
CA ARG A 34 -6.86 15.05 -4.33
C ARG A 34 -5.88 15.08 -3.14
N VAL A 35 -4.64 14.63 -3.34
CA VAL A 35 -3.57 14.71 -2.33
C VAL A 35 -3.31 16.18 -1.98
N SER A 36 -3.38 16.51 -0.70
CA SER A 36 -3.00 17.83 -0.17
C SER A 36 -1.55 17.77 0.32
N TYR A 37 -0.75 18.77 -0.01
CA TYR A 37 0.67 18.84 0.38
C TYR A 37 0.87 20.00 1.34
N GLY A 38 1.41 19.72 2.53
CA GLY A 38 1.91 20.76 3.42
C GLY A 38 3.01 21.60 2.76
N SER A 39 3.12 22.87 3.15
CA SER A 39 4.13 23.81 2.64
C SER A 39 5.56 23.28 2.79
N ASN A 40 5.82 22.51 3.85
CA ASN A 40 7.09 21.84 4.12
C ASN A 40 7.56 20.89 2.99
N VAL A 41 6.65 20.37 2.14
CA VAL A 41 7.03 19.51 1.00
C VAL A 41 7.78 20.29 -0.08
N GLY A 42 7.61 21.62 -0.15
CA GLY A 42 8.33 22.48 -1.09
C GLY A 42 9.85 22.49 -0.87
N ALA A 43 10.31 22.37 0.39
CA ALA A 43 11.72 22.47 0.73
C ALA A 43 12.58 21.35 0.08
N PRO A 44 13.90 21.59 -0.15
CA PRO A 44 14.86 20.57 -0.56
C PRO A 44 14.86 19.33 0.34
N LEU A 45 15.49 18.24 -0.11
CA LEU A 45 15.74 17.08 0.76
C LEU A 45 16.68 17.48 1.91
N SER A 46 16.35 17.04 3.12
CA SER A 46 17.31 17.06 4.23
C SER A 46 18.36 15.97 4.05
N ALA A 47 19.52 16.10 4.70
CA ALA A 47 20.56 15.07 4.68
C ALA A 47 20.04 13.69 5.12
N LYS A 48 19.13 13.63 6.11
CA LYS A 48 18.47 12.38 6.52
C LYS A 48 17.66 11.75 5.40
N GLU A 49 16.82 12.52 4.72
CA GLU A 49 15.99 11.99 3.63
C GLU A 49 16.82 11.59 2.41
N GLN A 50 17.93 12.31 2.14
CA GLN A 50 18.89 11.95 1.10
C GLN A 50 19.55 10.59 1.41
N MET A 51 20.09 10.40 2.62
CA MET A 51 20.68 9.11 3.04
C MET A 51 19.65 7.96 3.00
N GLN A 52 18.41 8.21 3.47
CA GLN A 52 17.33 7.22 3.42
C GLN A 52 16.95 6.80 1.99
N LEU A 53 17.08 7.73 1.05
CA LEU A 53 16.84 7.50 -0.37
C LEU A 53 18.02 6.75 -1.03
N GLU A 54 19.26 7.15 -0.73
CA GLU A 54 20.49 6.51 -1.22
C GLU A 54 20.59 5.05 -0.76
N GLU A 55 20.28 4.76 0.51
CA GLU A 55 20.31 3.40 1.06
C GLU A 55 19.39 2.41 0.31
N VAL A 56 18.23 2.88 -0.15
CA VAL A 56 17.18 2.01 -0.75
C VAL A 56 17.25 1.96 -2.27
N TYR A 57 17.69 3.05 -2.91
CA TYR A 57 17.74 3.15 -4.36
C TYR A 57 19.15 3.05 -4.94
N GLY A 58 20.21 3.32 -4.18
CA GLY A 58 21.60 3.33 -4.68
C GLY A 58 21.76 4.14 -5.97
N ASP A 59 22.49 3.59 -6.93
CA ASP A 59 22.69 4.16 -8.27
C ASP A 59 21.38 4.42 -9.04
N LYS A 60 20.28 3.76 -8.65
CA LYS A 60 18.95 3.94 -9.24
C LYS A 60 18.18 5.12 -8.65
N LEU A 61 18.73 5.84 -7.68
CA LEU A 61 18.07 6.97 -7.03
C LEU A 61 17.68 8.09 -8.01
N ASN A 62 18.59 8.48 -8.91
CA ASN A 62 18.29 9.52 -9.88
C ASN A 62 17.19 9.06 -10.86
N GLU A 63 17.33 7.86 -11.42
CA GLU A 63 16.42 7.29 -12.42
C GLU A 63 14.99 7.10 -11.88
N TYR A 64 14.83 6.66 -10.62
CA TYR A 64 13.52 6.32 -10.07
C TYR A 64 12.91 7.37 -9.14
N VAL A 65 13.67 8.35 -8.65
CA VAL A 65 13.15 9.40 -7.75
C VAL A 65 13.53 10.81 -8.21
N LEU A 66 14.82 11.16 -8.27
CA LEU A 66 15.23 12.58 -8.37
C LEU A 66 14.84 13.22 -9.72
N SER A 67 14.96 12.47 -10.81
CA SER A 67 14.52 12.88 -12.16
C SER A 67 13.00 12.94 -12.34
N LYS A 68 12.21 12.56 -11.32
CA LYS A 68 10.74 12.44 -11.36
C LYS A 68 10.12 13.38 -10.32
N PRO A 69 9.88 14.67 -10.64
CA PRO A 69 9.50 15.69 -9.64
C PRO A 69 8.28 15.32 -8.79
N GLN A 70 7.24 14.72 -9.38
CA GLN A 70 6.07 14.26 -8.63
C GLN A 70 6.40 13.11 -7.68
N ARG A 71 7.23 12.14 -8.10
CA ARG A 71 7.66 11.02 -7.25
C ARG A 71 8.48 11.50 -6.06
N LEU A 72 9.40 12.45 -6.28
CA LEU A 72 10.16 13.11 -5.22
C LEU A 72 9.24 13.88 -4.26
N LYS A 73 8.23 14.59 -4.79
CA LYS A 73 7.21 15.29 -3.99
C LYS A 73 6.39 14.31 -3.13
N ASP A 74 6.00 13.17 -3.67
CA ASP A 74 5.24 12.12 -2.96
C ASP A 74 6.06 11.49 -1.83
N ILE A 75 7.35 11.22 -2.06
CA ILE A 75 8.25 10.68 -1.02
C ILE A 75 8.51 11.72 0.08
N LYS A 76 8.81 12.98 -0.26
CA LYS A 76 8.93 14.06 0.73
C LYS A 76 7.65 14.19 1.56
N HIS A 77 6.49 14.07 0.92
CA HIS A 77 5.21 14.10 1.61
C HIS A 77 5.01 12.89 2.54
N LEU A 78 5.39 11.69 2.11
CA LEU A 78 5.36 10.47 2.91
C LEU A 78 6.23 10.60 4.18
N LEU A 79 7.51 10.95 4.01
CA LEU A 79 8.50 11.01 5.09
C LEU A 79 8.23 12.13 6.10
N ARG A 80 7.79 13.31 5.63
CA ARG A 80 7.59 14.50 6.50
C ARG A 80 6.26 14.51 7.23
N ASN A 81 5.20 13.96 6.65
CA ASN A 81 3.83 14.25 7.07
C ASN A 81 2.96 13.01 7.35
N ARG A 82 3.33 11.83 6.83
CA ARG A 82 2.45 10.65 6.84
C ARG A 82 2.94 9.50 7.70
N ILE A 83 4.25 9.36 7.89
CA ILE A 83 4.83 8.34 8.76
C ILE A 83 4.98 8.92 10.18
N GLU A 84 4.48 8.18 11.16
CA GLU A 84 4.55 8.52 12.58
C GLU A 84 5.04 7.31 13.38
N TYR A 85 6.03 7.50 14.24
CA TYR A 85 6.51 6.47 15.16
C TYR A 85 5.92 6.74 16.54
N LYS A 86 4.95 5.91 16.96
CA LYS A 86 4.21 6.12 18.20
C LYS A 86 4.49 5.00 19.19
N ARG A 87 4.79 5.36 20.44
CA ARG A 87 4.86 4.40 21.55
C ARG A 87 3.46 4.26 22.16
N ILE A 88 2.98 3.02 22.30
CA ILE A 88 1.66 2.68 22.86
C ILE A 88 1.88 1.59 23.92
N PRO A 89 2.25 1.95 25.17
CA PRO A 89 2.70 0.98 26.17
C PRO A 89 1.56 0.21 26.84
N ASN A 90 0.34 0.72 26.83
CA ASN A 90 -0.83 0.02 27.35
C ASN A 90 -1.33 -1.01 26.31
N PRO A 91 -1.33 -2.32 26.60
CA PRO A 91 -1.80 -3.33 25.66
C PRO A 91 -3.25 -3.15 25.20
N HIS A 92 -4.11 -2.54 26.02
CA HIS A 92 -5.51 -2.28 25.67
C HIS A 92 -5.68 -1.20 24.58
N ASP A 93 -4.68 -0.33 24.39
CA ASP A 93 -4.65 0.69 23.33
C ASP A 93 -4.00 0.18 22.03
N GLN A 94 -3.41 -1.03 22.05
CA GLN A 94 -2.76 -1.64 20.89
C GLN A 94 -3.81 -2.33 20.00
N LYS A 95 -3.87 -1.94 18.72
CA LYS A 95 -4.73 -2.61 17.73
C LYS A 95 -3.96 -3.76 17.06
N PRO A 96 -4.61 -4.89 16.75
CA PRO A 96 -4.00 -5.95 15.95
C PRO A 96 -3.47 -5.42 14.61
N CYS A 97 -2.21 -5.70 14.31
CA CYS A 97 -1.55 -5.36 13.07
C CYS A 97 -0.32 -6.27 12.84
N PRO A 98 0.20 -6.34 11.60
CA PRO A 98 1.40 -7.13 11.31
C PRO A 98 2.64 -6.63 12.07
N LEU A 99 3.56 -7.55 12.35
CA LEU A 99 4.89 -7.24 12.88
C LEU A 99 5.78 -6.65 11.78
N LEU A 100 6.79 -5.88 12.17
CA LEU A 100 7.76 -5.29 11.26
C LEU A 100 8.63 -6.39 10.59
N SER A 101 8.95 -7.46 11.31
CA SER A 101 9.65 -8.64 10.81
C SER A 101 8.92 -9.36 9.68
N GLU A 102 7.58 -9.38 9.71
CA GLU A 102 6.73 -9.98 8.67
C GLU A 102 6.73 -9.17 7.36
N ILE A 103 7.01 -7.87 7.41
CA ILE A 103 7.04 -7.02 6.21
C ILE A 103 8.33 -7.26 5.41
N PRO A 104 8.27 -7.68 4.13
CA PRO A 104 9.47 -7.89 3.32
C PRO A 104 10.27 -6.61 3.11
N LEU A 105 11.56 -6.76 2.83
CA LEU A 105 12.41 -5.65 2.39
C LEU A 105 12.10 -5.27 0.93
N PHE A 106 12.26 -4.00 0.60
CA PHE A 106 12.16 -3.46 -0.75
C PHE A 106 13.56 -3.40 -1.39
N ASN A 107 14.15 -4.58 -1.62
CA ASN A 107 15.51 -4.76 -2.13
C ASN A 107 15.60 -4.78 -3.68
N ASN A 108 14.63 -4.15 -4.37
CA ASN A 108 14.52 -4.18 -5.84
C ASN A 108 15.68 -3.47 -6.56
N TYR A 109 16.38 -2.56 -5.88
CA TYR A 109 17.49 -1.78 -6.45
C TYR A 109 18.84 -2.06 -5.77
N VAL A 110 18.80 -2.40 -4.48
CA VAL A 110 19.96 -2.76 -3.64
C VAL A 110 19.70 -4.18 -3.10
N PRO A 111 20.20 -5.25 -3.76
CA PRO A 111 19.80 -6.62 -3.45
C PRO A 111 20.17 -7.09 -2.04
N ASP A 112 21.28 -6.59 -1.50
CA ASP A 112 21.85 -6.94 -0.19
C ASP A 112 21.35 -6.05 0.96
N LEU A 113 20.31 -5.23 0.72
CA LEU A 113 19.65 -4.40 1.72
C LEU A 113 19.27 -5.22 2.97
N LYS A 114 19.62 -4.71 4.16
CA LYS A 114 19.44 -5.42 5.45
C LYS A 114 18.48 -4.67 6.37
N ARG A 115 17.75 -5.40 7.22
CA ARG A 115 16.98 -4.78 8.32
C ARG A 115 17.92 -4.09 9.30
N ASP A 116 17.45 -3.02 9.94
CA ASP A 116 18.16 -2.42 11.07
C ASP A 116 18.23 -3.44 12.22
N PRO A 117 19.38 -3.64 12.88
CA PRO A 117 19.52 -4.64 13.95
C PRO A 117 18.75 -4.25 15.22
N VAL A 118 18.52 -2.95 15.42
CA VAL A 118 17.75 -2.38 16.53
C VAL A 118 16.87 -1.25 15.97
N PHE A 119 15.57 -1.28 16.27
CA PHE A 119 14.69 -0.18 15.88
C PHE A 119 14.99 1.08 16.71
N ASN A 120 15.23 2.19 16.02
CA ASN A 120 15.33 3.51 16.62
C ASN A 120 14.53 4.51 15.77
N PRO A 121 13.46 5.14 16.28
CA PRO A 121 12.61 6.02 15.47
C PRO A 121 13.33 7.26 14.91
N GLN A 122 14.49 7.63 15.45
CA GLN A 122 15.28 8.75 14.96
C GLN A 122 16.15 8.40 13.74
N THR A 123 16.58 7.15 13.59
CA THR A 123 17.45 6.70 12.49
C THR A 123 16.76 5.76 11.50
N PHE A 124 15.70 5.07 11.93
CA PHE A 124 14.98 4.08 11.13
C PHE A 124 14.58 4.61 9.76
N ASN A 125 14.91 3.84 8.72
CA ASN A 125 14.53 4.14 7.35
C ASN A 125 13.31 3.30 6.91
N PRO A 126 12.12 3.91 6.84
CA PRO A 126 10.90 3.17 6.51
C PRO A 126 10.87 2.73 5.05
N LEU A 127 11.62 3.39 4.15
CA LEU A 127 11.63 3.08 2.71
C LEU A 127 12.21 1.69 2.41
N LYS A 128 12.97 1.11 3.37
CA LYS A 128 13.57 -0.23 3.26
C LYS A 128 12.53 -1.36 3.20
N TYR A 129 11.28 -1.09 3.56
CA TYR A 129 10.24 -2.09 3.77
C TYR A 129 9.11 -1.94 2.75
N GLN A 130 8.49 -3.06 2.35
CA GLN A 130 7.32 -3.11 1.46
C GLN A 130 6.03 -2.73 2.20
N PHE A 131 6.01 -1.56 2.84
CA PHE A 131 4.82 -1.03 3.49
C PHE A 131 3.75 -0.59 2.48
N ASN A 132 2.49 -0.57 2.94
CA ASN A 132 1.33 -0.12 2.15
C ASN A 132 1.24 1.42 2.03
N PHE A 133 2.31 2.06 1.58
CA PHE A 133 2.46 3.52 1.46
C PHE A 133 1.39 4.24 0.62
N TYR A 134 0.65 3.52 -0.23
CA TYR A 134 -0.34 4.10 -1.15
C TYR A 134 -1.76 3.56 -0.91
N ALA A 135 -1.99 2.86 0.19
CA ALA A 135 -3.32 2.38 0.53
C ALA A 135 -4.27 3.52 0.92
N ARG A 136 -5.58 3.25 0.79
CA ARG A 136 -6.63 4.27 0.92
C ARG A 136 -6.80 4.80 2.36
N GLY A 137 -6.54 3.96 3.36
CA GLY A 137 -6.65 4.28 4.79
C GLY A 137 -5.29 4.31 5.49
N THR A 138 -5.31 4.53 6.80
CA THR A 138 -4.12 4.47 7.65
C THR A 138 -3.73 3.02 7.93
N TYR A 139 -2.46 2.69 7.73
CA TYR A 139 -1.89 1.38 8.08
C TYR A 139 -1.02 1.51 9.33
N MET A 140 -0.91 0.42 10.07
CA MET A 140 -0.10 0.33 11.29
C MET A 140 0.71 -0.96 11.25
N TYR A 141 1.92 -0.91 11.77
CA TYR A 141 2.83 -2.05 11.89
C TYR A 141 3.47 -2.02 13.28
N ARG A 142 3.49 -3.15 13.99
CA ARG A 142 4.12 -3.23 15.32
C ARG A 142 5.60 -3.54 15.18
N VAL A 143 6.45 -2.80 15.87
CA VAL A 143 7.87 -3.11 15.97
C VAL A 143 8.05 -4.26 16.95
N ASP A 144 8.62 -5.35 16.47
CA ASP A 144 8.88 -6.60 17.20
C ASP A 144 9.48 -6.35 18.58
N ASN A 145 8.96 -7.07 19.59
CA ASN A 145 9.41 -7.01 20.98
C ASN A 145 9.40 -5.61 21.63
N THR A 146 8.60 -4.67 21.11
CA THR A 146 8.45 -3.33 21.70
C THR A 146 6.98 -2.86 21.75
N ASP A 147 6.81 -1.68 22.35
CA ASP A 147 5.57 -0.88 22.35
C ASP A 147 5.51 0.13 21.18
N TYR A 148 6.46 0.08 20.23
CA TYR A 148 6.48 1.03 19.11
C TYR A 148 5.64 0.54 17.93
N PHE A 149 4.92 1.50 17.34
CA PHE A 149 4.09 1.30 16.16
C PHE A 149 4.49 2.30 15.09
N ILE A 150 4.66 1.79 13.86
CA ILE A 150 4.86 2.60 12.66
C ILE A 150 3.48 2.82 12.05
N ILE A 151 3.00 4.07 12.10
CA ILE A 151 1.68 4.47 11.58
C ILE A 151 1.90 5.21 10.26
N ILE A 152 1.21 4.79 9.21
CA ILE A 152 1.32 5.35 7.86
C ILE A 152 -0.05 5.87 7.43
N LYS A 153 -0.24 7.18 7.53
CA LYS A 153 -1.50 7.89 7.20
C LYS A 153 -1.75 7.87 5.70
N SER A 154 -3.01 7.91 5.27
CA SER A 154 -3.37 7.98 3.84
C SER A 154 -2.87 9.28 3.19
N GLN A 155 -2.44 9.24 1.92
CA GLN A 155 -2.12 10.46 1.16
C GLN A 155 -3.37 11.30 0.80
N HIS A 156 -4.56 10.72 0.96
CA HIS A 156 -5.84 11.38 0.69
C HIS A 156 -6.49 11.95 1.95
N GLN A 157 -5.77 11.91 3.08
CA GLN A 157 -6.15 12.59 4.31
C GLN A 157 -5.78 14.07 4.18
N ASN A 158 -6.72 14.96 4.51
CA ASN A 158 -6.47 16.39 4.53
C ASN A 158 -5.58 16.76 5.74
N PHE A 159 -4.79 17.81 5.56
CA PHE A 159 -4.07 18.53 6.61
C PHE A 159 -4.90 19.74 7.03
#